data_AF-A0AAU2LTG5-F1
#
_entry.id   AF-A0AAU2LTG5-F1
#
_cell.length_a   1.000
_cell.length_b   1.000
_cell.length_c   1.000
_cell.angle_alpha   90.00
_cell.angle_beta   90.00
_cell.angle_gamma   90.00
#
_symmetry.space_group_name_H-M   'P 1'
#
loop_
_entity.id
_entity.type
_entity.pdbx_description
1 polymer ?
#
loop_
_entity_poly.entity_id
_entity_poly.type
_entity_poly.pdbx_seq_one_letter_code
_entity_poly.pdbx_strand_id
1 'polypeptide(L)' 'MNVDPHEVVSLEMDWDHLDQPYTRRVTRLQLGELLLQLDDMADQTEAEEEN' A
#
# COMPACT_ATOMS: atom_id res chain seq x y z
N MET A 1 -6.06 0.23 -22.80
CA MET A 1 -5.57 -1.01 -22.17
C MET A 1 -6.62 -1.43 -21.17
N ASN A 2 -7.09 -2.68 -21.23
CA ASN A 2 -8.01 -3.22 -20.24
C ASN A 2 -7.14 -3.85 -19.15
N VAL A 3 -7.16 -3.30 -17.94
CA VAL A 3 -6.36 -3.80 -16.81
C VAL A 3 -7.19 -4.85 -16.09
N ASP A 4 -6.67 -6.06 -15.92
CA ASP A 4 -7.38 -7.12 -15.20
C ASP A 4 -7.28 -6.88 -13.68
N PRO A 5 -8.39 -6.62 -12.97
CA PRO A 5 -8.38 -6.39 -11.53
C PRO A 5 -7.93 -7.62 -10.72
N HIS A 6 -8.01 -8.83 -11.30
CA HIS A 6 -7.60 -10.08 -10.65
C HIS A 6 -6.16 -10.48 -10.97
N GLU A 7 -5.45 -9.71 -11.81
CA GLU A 7 -4.03 -9.93 -12.05
C GLU A 7 -3.26 -9.85 -10.72
N VAL A 8 -2.47 -10.89 -10.44
CA VAL A 8 -1.63 -10.95 -9.24
C VAL A 8 -0.32 -10.22 -9.49
N VAL A 9 -0.01 -9.27 -8.62
CA VAL A 9 1.23 -8.49 -8.60
C VAL A 9 1.99 -8.74 -7.30
N SER A 10 3.31 -8.56 -7.33
CA SER A 10 4.14 -8.55 -6.11
C SER A 10 4.30 -7.12 -5.61
N LEU A 11 3.99 -6.92 -4.33
CA LEU A 11 4.29 -5.71 -3.58
C LEU A 11 5.52 -5.97 -2.72
N GLU A 12 6.51 -5.09 -2.81
CA GLU A 12 7.71 -5.07 -1.97
C GLU A 12 7.66 -3.79 -1.14
N MET A 13 7.75 -3.94 0.18
CA MET A 13 7.75 -2.83 1.12
C MET A 13 9.06 -2.88 1.91
N ASP A 14 9.74 -1.75 1.92
CA ASP A 14 11.02 -1.55 2.59
C ASP A 14 10.90 -0.31 3.49
N TRP A 15 11.26 -0.47 4.75
CA TRP A 15 11.19 0.57 5.78
C TRP A 15 12.29 0.32 6.83
N ASP A 16 12.56 1.33 7.66
CA ASP A 16 13.67 1.28 8.59
C ASP A 16 13.57 0.08 9.56
N HIS A 17 14.72 -0.54 9.84
CA HIS A 17 14.87 -1.68 10.75
C HIS A 17 14.35 -3.04 10.24
N LEU A 18 14.09 -3.19 8.94
CA LEU A 18 13.89 -4.51 8.33
C LEU A 18 15.23 -5.22 8.03
N ASP A 19 15.32 -6.50 8.41
CA ASP A 19 16.44 -7.37 8.01
C ASP A 19 16.37 -7.75 6.51
N GLN A 20 15.16 -7.76 5.95
CA GLN A 20 14.90 -8.02 4.53
C GLN A 20 13.56 -7.37 4.11
N PRO A 21 13.40 -6.97 2.82
CA PRO A 21 12.16 -6.39 2.34
C PRO A 21 10.96 -7.30 2.57
N TYR A 22 9.85 -6.74 3.05
CA TYR A 22 8.60 -7.48 3.18
C TYR A 22 7.93 -7.59 1.82
N THR A 23 7.84 -8.81 1.30
CA THR A 23 7.21 -9.09 0.00
C THR A 23 5.88 -9.81 0.18
N ARG A 24 4.84 -9.34 -0.51
CA ARG A 24 3.51 -9.97 -0.54
C ARG A 24 2.92 -9.96 -1.94
N ARG A 25 2.20 -11.02 -2.30
CA ARG A 25 1.39 -11.07 -3.53
C ARG A 25 -0.04 -10.59 -3.26
N VAL A 26 -0.53 -9.71 -4.12
CA VAL A 26 -1.89 -9.13 -4.05
C VAL A 26 -2.49 -9.06 -5.44
N THR A 27 -3.81 -9.00 -5.56
CA THR A 27 -4.45 -8.63 -6.83
C THR A 27 -4.33 -7.12 -7.06
N ARG A 28 -4.49 -6.67 -8.31
CA ARG A 28 -4.57 -5.23 -8.59
C ARG A 28 -5.70 -4.53 -7.85
N LEU A 29 -6.84 -5.20 -7.67
CA LEU A 29 -7.94 -4.69 -6.85
C LEU A 29 -7.49 -4.45 -5.40
N GLN A 30 -6.87 -5.46 -4.79
CA GLN A 30 -6.35 -5.37 -3.43
C GLN A 30 -5.24 -4.32 -3.29
N LEU A 31 -4.39 -4.16 -4.31
CA LEU A 31 -3.41 -3.08 -4.34
C LEU A 31 -4.09 -1.71 -4.32
N GLY A 32 -5.16 -1.51 -5.10
CA GLY A 32 -5.94 -0.27 -5.07
C GLY A 32 -6.54 0.02 -3.69
N GLU A 33 -7.12 -0.99 -3.04
CA GLU A 33 -7.65 -0.87 -1.66
C GLU A 33 -6.55 -0.49 -0.65
N LEU A 34 -5.37 -1.11 -0.75
CA LEU A 34 -4.23 -0.79 0.11
C LEU A 34 -3.73 0.64 -0.10
N LEU A 35 -3.67 1.11 -1.34
CA LEU A 35 -3.25 2.49 -1.64
C LEU A 35 -4.23 3.51 -1.07
N LEU A 36 -5.54 3.26 -1.16
CA LEU A 36 -6.55 4.12 -0.54
C LEU A 36 -6.41 4.15 0.99
N GLN A 37 -6.16 3.01 1.61
CA GLN A 37 -5.94 2.96 3.07
C GLN A 37 -4.69 3.75 3.51
N LEU A 38 -3.62 3.71 2.71
CA LEU A 38 -2.41 4.49 3.00
C LEU A 38 -2.64 5.99 2.84
N ASP A 39 -3.43 6.41 1.86
CA ASP A 39 -3.87 7.79 1.65
C ASP A 39 -4.68 8.30 2.86
N ASP A 40 -5.69 7.54 3.29
CA ASP A 40 -6.51 7.85 4.47
C ASP A 40 -5.67 7.96 5.76
N MET A 41 -4.64 7.13 5.92
CA MET A 41 -3.73 7.18 7.07
C MET A 41 -2.81 8.40 7.03
N ALA A 42 -2.34 8.80 5.85
CA ALA A 42 -1.53 10.01 5.69
C ALA A 42 -2.32 11.25 6.09
N ASP A 43 -3.56 11.37 5.59
CA ASP A 43 -4.48 12.46 5.92
C ASP A 43 -4.75 12.56 7.44
N GLN A 44 -4.91 11.41 8.12
CA GLN A 44 -5.10 11.38 9.57
C GLN A 44 -3.85 11.84 10.34
N THR A 45 -2.66 11.44 9.87
CA THR A 45 -1.40 11.80 10.53
C THR A 45 -1.17 13.32 10.46
N GLU A 46 -1.43 13.94 9.31
CA GLU A 46 -1.31 15.40 9.15
C GLU A 46 -2.30 16.15 10.07
N ALA A 47 -3.54 15.66 10.18
CA ALA A 47 -4.55 16.27 11.05
C ALA A 47 -4.23 16.17 12.55
N GLU A 48 -3.48 15.15 12.97
CA GLU A 48 -3.03 14.97 14.36
C GLU A 48 -1.83 15.85 14.70
N GLU A 49 -0.93 16.12 13.74
CA GLU A 49 0.24 17.00 13.95
C GLU A 49 -0.11 18.50 13.98
N GLU A 50 -1.26 18.89 13.43
CA GLU A 50 -1.76 20.29 13.44
C GLU A 50 -2.55 20.69 14.71
N ASN A 51 -2.76 19.78 15.67
CA ASN A 51 -3.42 20.05 16.98
C ASN A 51 -2.45 20.15 18.16
#